data_AF-A0AAD9UJZ2-F1
#
_entry.id   AF-A0AAD9UJZ2-F1
#
_cell.length_a   1.000
_cell.length_b   1.000
_cell.length_c   1.000
_cell.angle_alpha   90.00
_cell.angle_beta   90.00
_cell.angle_gamma   90.00
#
_symmetry.space_group_name_H-M   'P 1'
#
loop_
_entity.id
_entity.type
_entity.pdbx_description
1 polymer ?
#
loop_
_entity_poly.entity_id
_entity_poly.type
_entity_poly.pdbx_seq_one_letter_code
_entity_poly.pdbx_strand_id
1 'polypeptide(L)'
;MASERFLKDVGEIHSRLFDHRPVVRGEISYFLKEFEEKRNDRETVRLQKSLEYAKELSDILIPASVELLEGNTPELKAKVATACEMTSIILEREGDKTQTDEVTAQNHNRQTEEWRAFMDVMCEKSAAVDAKFDHEVELLNVYYRDLEKKLEVTQPVT
;
A
#
# COMPACT_ATOMS: atom_id res chain seq x y z
N MET A 1 -106.88 13.38 -29.98
CA MET A 1 -105.97 14.40 -30.54
C MET A 1 -105.08 15.03 -29.46
N ALA A 2 -105.60 15.76 -28.45
CA ALA A 2 -104.75 16.41 -27.42
C ALA A 2 -104.17 15.45 -26.37
N SER A 3 -104.95 14.48 -25.85
CA SER A 3 -104.47 13.51 -24.85
C SER A 3 -103.40 12.55 -25.39
N GLU A 4 -103.49 12.23 -26.68
CA GLU A 4 -102.57 11.34 -27.37
C GLU A 4 -101.19 12.00 -27.58
N ARG A 5 -101.17 13.31 -27.83
CA ARG A 5 -99.92 14.10 -27.84
C ARG A 5 -99.29 14.15 -26.46
N PHE A 6 -100.08 14.40 -25.42
CA PHE A 6 -99.60 14.42 -24.04
C PHE A 6 -98.96 13.09 -23.61
N LEU A 7 -99.61 11.96 -23.91
CA LEU A 7 -99.06 10.63 -23.63
C LEU A 7 -97.75 10.37 -24.38
N LYS A 8 -97.65 10.84 -25.62
CA LYS A 8 -96.43 10.72 -26.43
C LYS A 8 -95.29 11.55 -25.86
N ASP A 9 -95.56 12.79 -25.47
CA ASP A 9 -94.58 13.70 -24.88
C ASP A 9 -94.07 13.18 -23.52
N VAL A 10 -94.96 12.66 -22.67
CA VAL A 10 -94.60 12.04 -21.38
C VAL A 10 -93.76 10.78 -21.58
N GLY A 11 -94.14 9.92 -22.54
CA GLY A 11 -93.35 8.73 -22.90
C GLY A 11 -91.96 9.09 -23.42
N GLU A 12 -91.85 10.16 -24.21
CA GLU A 12 -90.58 10.65 -24.71
C GLU A 12 -89.69 11.20 -23.59
N ILE A 13 -90.25 12.02 -22.69
CA ILE A 13 -89.53 12.53 -21.51
C ILE A 13 -89.05 11.39 -20.63
N HIS A 14 -89.91 10.41 -20.34
CA HIS A 14 -89.55 9.23 -19.56
C HIS A 14 -88.41 8.43 -20.23
N SER A 15 -88.48 8.21 -21.54
CA SER A 15 -87.42 7.51 -22.27
C SER A 15 -86.09 8.26 -22.21
N ARG A 16 -86.08 9.59 -22.29
CA ARG A 16 -84.87 10.41 -22.21
C ARG A 16 -84.27 10.44 -20.79
N LEU A 17 -85.10 10.43 -19.76
CA LEU A 17 -84.66 10.45 -18.36
C LEU A 17 -84.05 9.10 -17.91
N PHE A 18 -84.56 7.98 -18.44
CA PHE A 18 -84.16 6.65 -18.01
C PHE A 18 -83.33 5.87 -19.05
N ASP A 19 -83.04 6.46 -20.21
CA ASP A 19 -82.07 5.91 -21.14
C ASP A 19 -80.64 6.20 -20.67
N HIS A 20 -80.08 5.23 -19.94
CA HIS A 20 -78.72 5.25 -19.41
C HIS A 20 -77.67 4.83 -20.45
N ARG A 21 -78.09 4.42 -21.67
CA ARG A 21 -77.16 3.98 -22.72
C ARG A 21 -76.10 5.03 -23.06
N PRO A 22 -76.39 6.35 -23.12
CA PRO A 22 -75.37 7.36 -23.40
C PRO A 22 -74.29 7.42 -22.31
N VAL A 23 -74.70 7.37 -21.04
CA VAL A 23 -73.76 7.39 -19.89
C VAL A 23 -72.91 6.14 -19.87
N VAL A 24 -73.53 4.96 -19.96
CA VAL A 24 -72.81 3.68 -19.93
C VAL A 24 -71.87 3.54 -21.12
N ARG A 25 -72.28 3.96 -22.33
CA ARG A 25 -71.39 3.96 -23.51
C ARG A 25 -70.23 4.93 -23.34
N GLY A 26 -70.46 6.11 -22.76
CA GLY A 26 -69.41 7.07 -22.44
C GLY A 26 -68.36 6.48 -21.51
N GLU A 27 -68.79 5.87 -20.41
CA GLU A 27 -67.91 5.21 -19.44
C GLU A 27 -67.15 4.03 -20.05
N ILE A 28 -67.81 3.18 -20.84
CA ILE A 28 -67.15 2.07 -21.55
C ILE A 28 -66.09 2.60 -22.52
N SER A 29 -66.40 3.62 -23.34
CA SER A 29 -65.43 4.21 -24.25
C SER A 29 -64.26 4.88 -23.52
N TYR A 30 -64.52 5.56 -22.39
CA TYR A 30 -63.46 6.13 -21.57
C TYR A 30 -62.56 5.04 -20.99
N PHE A 31 -63.14 3.96 -20.45
CA PHE A 31 -62.38 2.83 -19.91
C PHE A 31 -61.48 2.19 -20.97
N LEU A 32 -62.02 1.86 -22.15
CA LEU A 32 -61.24 1.29 -23.25
C LEU A 32 -60.10 2.22 -23.68
N LYS A 33 -60.39 3.52 -23.82
CA LYS A 33 -59.38 4.51 -24.21
C LYS A 33 -58.24 4.64 -23.19
N GLU A 34 -58.56 4.71 -21.90
CA GLU A 34 -57.53 4.87 -20.86
C GLU A 34 -56.72 3.59 -20.61
N PHE A 35 -57.38 2.42 -20.63
CA PHE A 35 -56.78 1.17 -20.18
C PHE A 35 -56.27 0.29 -21.32
N GLU A 36 -56.87 0.32 -22.50
CA GLU A 36 -56.38 -0.44 -23.66
C GLU A 36 -55.59 0.46 -24.62
N GLU A 37 -56.14 1.59 -25.06
CA GLU A 37 -55.50 2.39 -26.11
C GLU A 37 -54.28 3.20 -25.62
N LYS A 38 -54.44 3.96 -24.52
CA LYS A 38 -53.37 4.82 -24.00
C LYS A 38 -52.27 4.05 -23.28
N ARG A 39 -52.65 3.03 -22.51
CA ARG A 39 -51.71 2.18 -21.78
C ARG A 39 -51.00 1.22 -22.73
N ASN A 40 -51.74 0.68 -23.70
CA ASN A 40 -51.26 -0.30 -24.67
C ASN A 40 -50.50 -1.45 -23.96
N ASP A 41 -49.59 -2.12 -24.68
CA ASP A 41 -48.73 -3.15 -24.11
C ASP A 41 -47.47 -2.61 -23.40
N ARG A 42 -47.46 -1.33 -22.99
CA ARG A 42 -46.24 -0.69 -22.44
C ARG A 42 -45.73 -1.39 -21.19
N GLU A 43 -46.64 -1.88 -20.34
CA GLU A 43 -46.29 -2.61 -19.12
C GLU A 43 -45.73 -3.99 -19.43
N THR A 44 -46.35 -4.70 -20.38
CA THR A 44 -45.88 -6.00 -20.88
C THR A 44 -44.48 -5.91 -21.48
N VAL A 45 -44.24 -4.93 -22.36
CA VAL A 45 -42.91 -4.70 -22.97
C VAL A 45 -41.86 -4.39 -21.90
N ARG A 46 -42.20 -3.59 -20.89
CA ARG A 46 -41.29 -3.29 -19.77
C ARG A 46 -40.96 -4.53 -18.97
N LEU A 47 -41.96 -5.34 -18.63
CA LEU A 47 -41.76 -6.59 -17.89
C LEU A 47 -40.92 -7.59 -18.68
N GLN A 48 -41.16 -7.70 -19.98
CA GLN A 48 -40.40 -8.58 -20.86
C GLN A 48 -38.93 -8.17 -20.93
N LYS A 49 -38.66 -6.86 -21.05
CA LYS A 49 -37.31 -6.32 -21.01
C LYS A 49 -36.61 -6.55 -19.66
N SER A 50 -37.33 -6.38 -18.55
CA SER A 50 -36.79 -6.71 -17.22
C SER A 50 -36.47 -8.20 -17.08
N LEU A 51 -37.32 -9.07 -17.65
CA LEU A 51 -37.08 -10.52 -17.65
C LEU A 51 -35.86 -10.89 -18.50
N GLU A 52 -35.68 -10.26 -19.66
CA GLU A 52 -34.49 -10.46 -20.51
C GLU A 52 -33.22 -10.10 -19.74
N TYR A 53 -33.17 -8.92 -19.09
CA TYR A 53 -32.01 -8.53 -18.29
C TYR A 53 -31.77 -9.47 -17.10
N ALA A 54 -32.82 -9.91 -16.42
CA ALA A 54 -32.68 -10.84 -15.30
C ALA A 54 -32.09 -12.18 -15.77
N LYS A 55 -32.51 -12.69 -16.93
CA LYS A 55 -31.96 -13.91 -17.52
C LYS A 55 -30.53 -13.72 -17.98
N GLU A 56 -30.21 -12.62 -18.66
CA GLU A 56 -28.84 -12.33 -19.09
C GLU A 56 -27.89 -12.25 -17.89
N LEU A 57 -28.30 -11.60 -16.80
CA LEU A 57 -27.52 -11.56 -15.56
C LEU A 57 -27.35 -12.96 -14.96
N SER A 58 -28.46 -13.67 -14.77
CA SER A 58 -28.51 -14.97 -14.10
C SER A 58 -27.73 -16.04 -14.85
N ASP A 59 -27.89 -16.11 -16.16
CA ASP A 59 -27.49 -17.27 -16.95
C ASP A 59 -26.13 -17.06 -17.60
N ILE A 60 -25.69 -15.81 -17.78
CA ILE A 60 -24.46 -15.48 -18.51
C ILE A 60 -23.49 -14.71 -17.61
N LEU A 61 -23.87 -13.53 -17.14
CA LEU A 61 -22.93 -12.61 -16.52
C LEU A 61 -22.45 -13.08 -15.14
N ILE A 62 -23.37 -13.57 -14.30
CA ILE A 62 -23.02 -14.07 -12.96
C ILE A 62 -22.14 -15.32 -13.07
N PRO A 63 -22.52 -16.38 -13.82
CA PRO A 63 -21.68 -17.58 -13.96
C PRO A 63 -20.29 -17.26 -14.51
N ALA A 64 -20.19 -16.43 -15.57
CA ALA A 64 -18.91 -16.03 -16.13
C ALA A 64 -18.04 -15.26 -15.13
N SER A 65 -18.65 -14.39 -14.31
CA SER A 65 -17.94 -13.67 -13.26
C SER A 65 -17.44 -14.59 -12.16
N VAL A 66 -18.25 -15.57 -11.76
CA VAL A 66 -17.86 -16.58 -10.75
C VAL A 66 -16.71 -17.42 -11.29
N GLU A 67 -16.80 -17.93 -12.51
CA GLU A 67 -15.73 -18.73 -13.13
C GLU A 67 -14.42 -17.94 -13.22
N LEU A 68 -14.48 -16.66 -13.62
CA LEU A 68 -13.31 -15.79 -13.67
C LEU A 68 -12.71 -15.56 -12.27
N LEU A 69 -13.55 -15.35 -11.26
CA LEU A 69 -13.08 -15.17 -9.88
C LEU A 69 -12.48 -16.46 -9.32
N GLU A 70 -13.12 -17.61 -9.52
CA GLU A 70 -12.64 -18.91 -9.06
C GLU A 70 -11.32 -19.29 -9.71
N GLY A 71 -11.13 -18.98 -11.00
CA GLY A 71 -9.87 -19.22 -11.71
C GLY A 71 -8.71 -18.35 -11.21
N ASN A 72 -8.96 -17.07 -10.92
CA ASN A 72 -7.88 -16.11 -10.62
C ASN A 72 -7.59 -15.92 -9.12
N THR A 73 -8.58 -16.11 -8.25
CA THR A 73 -8.44 -15.85 -6.80
C THR A 73 -7.37 -16.74 -6.14
N PRO A 74 -7.26 -18.05 -6.45
CA PRO A 74 -6.24 -18.90 -5.84
C PRO A 74 -4.81 -18.47 -6.21
N GLU A 75 -4.59 -18.13 -7.48
CA GLU A 75 -3.29 -17.66 -7.96
C GLU A 75 -2.92 -16.32 -7.31
N LEU A 76 -3.86 -15.38 -7.25
CA LEU A 76 -3.65 -14.09 -6.60
C LEU A 76 -3.31 -14.28 -5.11
N LYS A 77 -4.05 -15.14 -4.41
CA LYS A 77 -3.79 -15.48 -3.01
C LYS A 77 -2.39 -16.07 -2.82
N ALA A 78 -1.96 -16.98 -3.67
CA ALA A 78 -0.63 -17.59 -3.60
C ALA A 78 0.49 -16.56 -3.82
N LYS A 79 0.32 -15.67 -4.81
CA LYS A 79 1.27 -14.58 -5.08
C LYS A 79 1.39 -13.62 -3.90
N VAL A 80 0.26 -13.23 -3.31
CA VAL A 80 0.24 -12.36 -2.13
C VAL A 80 0.90 -13.03 -0.93
N ALA A 81 0.58 -14.30 -0.65
CA ALA A 81 1.22 -15.05 0.43
C ALA A 81 2.73 -15.12 0.27
N THR A 82 3.21 -15.42 -0.94
CA THR A 82 4.65 -15.47 -1.26
C THR A 82 5.30 -14.10 -1.06
N ALA A 83 4.67 -13.02 -1.53
CA ALA A 83 5.19 -11.67 -1.34
C ALA A 83 5.28 -11.30 0.15
N CYS A 84 4.27 -11.64 0.96
CA CYS A 84 4.30 -11.43 2.40
C CYS A 84 5.47 -12.20 3.05
N GLU A 85 5.65 -13.47 2.72
CA GLU A 85 6.74 -14.28 3.27
C GLU A 85 8.11 -13.72 2.88
N MET A 86 8.29 -13.31 1.62
CA MET A 86 9.51 -12.64 1.17
C MET A 86 9.77 -11.34 1.95
N THR A 87 8.75 -10.52 2.20
CA THR A 87 8.91 -9.30 2.99
C THR A 87 9.28 -9.58 4.45
N SER A 88 8.72 -10.63 5.05
CA SER A 88 9.10 -11.08 6.40
C SER A 88 10.56 -11.51 6.46
N ILE A 89 11.02 -12.30 5.48
CA ILE A 89 12.42 -12.74 5.40
C ILE A 89 13.37 -11.54 5.26
N ILE A 90 13.00 -10.54 4.46
CA ILE A 90 13.81 -9.31 4.30
C ILE A 90 13.90 -8.57 5.64
N LEU A 91 12.77 -8.42 6.34
CA LEU A 91 12.71 -7.72 7.62
C LEU A 91 13.57 -8.42 8.69
N GLU A 92 13.51 -9.75 8.77
CA GLU A 92 14.35 -10.54 9.68
C GLU A 92 15.84 -10.37 9.37
N ARG A 93 16.21 -10.44 8.09
CA ARG A 93 17.61 -10.24 7.66
C ARG A 93 18.14 -8.84 7.96
N GLU A 94 17.30 -7.81 7.87
CA GLU A 94 17.70 -6.46 8.26
C GLU A 94 17.97 -6.37 9.77
N GLY A 95 17.10 -6.99 10.59
CA GLY A 95 17.31 -7.06 12.04
C GLY A 95 18.59 -7.81 12.44
N ASP A 96 18.90 -8.92 11.77
CA ASP A 96 20.13 -9.68 12.04
C ASP A 96 21.38 -8.89 11.62
N LYS A 97 21.32 -8.18 10.49
CA LYS A 97 22.43 -7.34 10.00
C LYS A 97 22.73 -6.18 10.95
N THR A 98 21.71 -5.47 11.44
CA THR A 98 21.95 -4.38 12.40
C THR A 98 22.62 -4.91 13.67
N GLN A 99 22.20 -6.07 14.15
CA GLN A 99 22.84 -6.71 15.31
C GLN A 99 24.29 -7.12 15.03
N THR A 100 24.59 -7.68 13.85
CA THR A 100 25.96 -8.07 13.50
C THR A 100 26.87 -6.86 13.28
N ASP A 101 26.36 -5.79 12.68
CA ASP A 101 27.08 -4.54 12.47
C ASP A 101 27.40 -3.86 13.81
N GLU A 102 26.46 -3.84 14.76
CA GLU A 102 26.69 -3.33 16.12
C GLU A 102 27.79 -4.11 16.86
N VAL A 103 27.74 -5.44 16.82
CA VAL A 103 28.77 -6.29 17.45
C VAL A 103 30.14 -6.09 16.79
N THR A 104 30.18 -5.96 15.47
CA THR A 104 31.42 -5.71 14.73
C THR A 104 32.00 -4.34 15.05
N ALA A 105 31.17 -3.30 15.14
CA ALA A 105 31.58 -1.96 15.54
C ALA A 105 32.12 -1.93 16.98
N GLN A 106 31.46 -2.62 17.92
CA GLN A 106 31.96 -2.76 19.30
C GLN A 106 33.32 -3.46 19.34
N ASN A 107 33.49 -4.55 18.58
CA ASN A 107 34.77 -5.26 18.51
C ASN A 107 35.88 -4.39 17.92
N HIS A 108 35.59 -3.62 16.87
CA HIS A 108 36.55 -2.70 16.26
C HIS A 108 36.97 -1.60 17.25
N ASN A 109 36.04 -1.04 18.02
CA ASN A 109 36.35 -0.07 19.06
C ASN A 109 37.25 -0.67 20.15
N ARG A 110 36.92 -1.87 20.64
CA ARG A 110 37.76 -2.58 21.63
C ARG A 110 39.18 -2.82 21.10
N GLN A 111 39.32 -3.30 19.87
CA GLN A 111 40.64 -3.50 19.26
C GLN A 111 41.42 -2.20 19.11
N THR A 112 40.73 -1.09 18.80
CA THR A 112 41.35 0.23 18.67
C THR A 112 41.88 0.71 20.02
N GLU A 113 41.15 0.50 21.11
CA GLU A 113 41.58 0.85 22.46
C GLU A 113 42.78 -0.01 22.90
N GLU A 114 42.72 -1.33 22.66
CA GLU A 114 43.83 -2.24 22.93
C GLU A 114 45.09 -1.86 22.15
N TRP A 115 44.93 -1.50 20.87
CA TRP A 115 46.04 -1.04 20.04
C TRP A 115 46.63 0.27 20.55
N ARG A 116 45.79 1.24 20.96
CA ARG A 116 46.26 2.50 21.55
C ARG A 116 47.07 2.26 22.81
N ALA A 117 46.56 1.45 23.74
CA ALA A 117 47.26 1.12 24.98
C ALA A 117 48.61 0.43 24.70
N PHE A 118 48.65 -0.48 23.70
CA PHE A 118 49.91 -1.08 23.26
C PHE A 118 50.89 -0.06 22.71
N MET A 119 50.42 0.83 21.83
CA MET A 119 51.25 1.88 21.22
C MET A 119 51.81 2.86 22.27
N ASP A 120 51.03 3.23 23.28
CA ASP A 120 51.49 4.09 24.37
C ASP A 120 52.66 3.44 25.12
N VAL A 121 52.53 2.16 25.48
CA VAL A 121 53.62 1.38 26.11
C VAL A 121 54.85 1.28 25.20
N MET A 122 54.67 1.14 23.88
CA MET A 122 55.79 1.08 22.94
C MET A 122 56.50 2.43 22.79
N CYS A 123 55.74 3.53 22.76
CA CYS A 123 56.28 4.89 22.76
C CYS A 123 57.10 5.16 24.03
N GLU A 124 56.59 4.77 25.20
CA GLU A 124 57.32 4.88 26.47
C GLU A 124 58.64 4.10 26.44
N LYS A 125 58.61 2.86 25.94
CA LYS A 125 59.83 2.05 25.79
C LYS A 125 60.83 2.67 24.83
N SER A 126 60.37 3.18 23.68
CA SER A 126 61.24 3.86 22.71
C SER A 126 61.89 5.08 23.34
N ALA A 127 61.11 5.96 23.97
CA ALA A 127 61.62 7.14 24.64
C ALA A 127 62.64 6.80 25.74
N ALA A 128 62.42 5.70 26.47
CA ALA A 128 63.38 5.24 27.48
C ALA A 128 64.70 4.72 26.87
N VAL A 129 64.65 4.09 25.69
CA VAL A 129 65.86 3.67 24.96
C VAL A 129 66.59 4.87 24.40
N ASP A 130 65.89 5.82 23.78
CA ASP A 130 66.47 7.05 23.23
C ASP A 130 67.16 7.86 24.33
N ALA A 131 66.51 8.02 25.49
CA ALA A 131 67.11 8.73 26.64
C ALA A 131 68.38 8.05 27.17
N LYS A 132 68.45 6.71 27.15
CA LYS A 132 69.68 5.98 27.52
C LYS A 132 70.78 6.20 26.49
N PHE A 133 70.44 6.14 25.21
CA PHE A 133 71.38 6.37 24.13
C PHE A 133 71.97 7.79 24.20
N ASP A 134 71.12 8.81 24.35
CA ASP A 134 71.56 10.20 24.50
C ASP A 134 72.48 10.38 25.72
N HIS A 135 72.15 9.71 26.83
CA HIS A 135 72.99 9.73 28.03
C HIS A 135 74.37 9.09 27.79
N GLU A 136 74.43 7.93 27.13
CA GLU A 136 75.71 7.27 26.79
C GLU A 136 76.54 8.12 25.82
N VAL A 137 75.90 8.74 24.82
CA VAL A 137 76.57 9.66 23.88
C VAL A 137 77.16 10.86 24.61
N GLU A 138 76.41 11.46 25.55
CA GLU A 138 76.92 12.58 26.33
C GLU A 138 78.11 12.18 27.22
N LEU A 139 78.04 11.02 27.89
CA LEU A 139 79.16 10.48 28.65
C LEU A 139 80.40 10.26 27.77
N LEU A 140 80.20 9.72 26.57
CA LEU A 140 81.27 9.48 25.61
C LEU A 140 81.89 10.80 25.12
N ASN A 141 81.06 11.81 24.84
CA ASN A 141 81.52 13.15 24.47
C ASN A 141 82.33 13.81 25.58
N VAL A 142 81.89 13.70 26.85
CA VAL A 142 82.65 14.20 28.01
C VAL A 142 83.99 13.48 28.12
N TYR A 143 84.00 12.14 28.00
CA TYR A 143 85.23 11.35 28.03
C TYR A 143 86.24 11.77 26.96
N TYR A 144 85.79 11.93 25.70
CA TYR A 144 86.67 12.35 24.61
C TYR A 144 87.14 13.80 24.79
N ARG A 145 86.29 14.73 25.26
CA ARG A 145 86.72 16.11 25.58
C ARG A 145 87.80 16.14 26.66
N ASP A 146 87.67 15.32 27.69
CA ASP A 146 88.68 15.22 28.75
C ASP A 146 89.98 14.57 28.25
N LEU A 147 89.88 13.63 27.32
CA LEU A 147 91.03 13.04 26.64
C LEU A 147 91.74 14.06 25.74
N GLU A 148 90.99 14.85 24.98
CA GLU A 148 91.50 15.96 24.16
C GLU A 148 92.25 16.98 25.01
N LYS A 149 91.67 17.43 26.13
CA LYS A 149 92.37 18.32 27.08
C LYS A 149 93.68 17.73 27.60
N LYS A 150 93.69 16.42 27.93
CA LYS A 150 94.91 15.73 28.37
C LYS A 150 95.96 15.63 27.24
N LEU A 151 95.52 15.46 26.00
CA LEU A 151 96.38 15.44 24.81
C LEU A 151 96.97 16.84 24.51
N GLU A 152 96.18 17.91 24.62
CA GLU A 152 96.63 19.30 24.48
C GLU A 152 97.67 19.69 25.53
N VAL A 153 97.58 19.17 26.76
CA VAL A 153 98.60 19.35 27.81
C VAL A 153 99.90 18.60 27.50
N THR A 154 99.88 17.62 26.60
CA THR A 154 101.02 16.74 26.31
C THR A 154 101.73 17.06 24.98
N GLN A 155 101.20 17.97 24.16
CA GLN A 155 101.92 18.48 22.98
C GLN A 155 102.85 19.65 23.36
N PRO A 156 104.17 19.57 23.14
CA PRO A 156 105.07 20.69 23.37
C PRO A 156 104.85 21.73 22.28
N VAL A 157 104.47 22.94 22.69
CA VAL A 157 104.56 24.14 21.85
C VAL A 157 106.04 24.36 21.52
N THR A 158 106.40 24.25 20.25
CA THR A 158 107.65 24.78 19.69
C THR A 158 107.75 26.28 19.85
#